data_AF-G8LW82-F1
#
_entry.id   AF-G8LW82-F1
#
_cell.length_a   1.000
_cell.length_b   1.000
_cell.length_c   1.000
_cell.angle_alpha   90.00
_cell.angle_beta   90.00
_cell.angle_gamma   90.00
#
_symmetry.space_group_name_H-M   'P 1'
#
loop_
_entity.id
_entity.type
_entity.pdbx_description
1 polymer ?
#
loop_
_entity_poly.entity_id
_entity_poly.type
_entity_poly.pdbx_seq_one_letter_code
_entity_poly.pdbx_strand_id
1 'polypeptide(L)'
;MKDLSVTKAKWESSRFNSISFVEELEPEEMEYYVRDFLLPNLQQSYNQVKDYISNNTRRNIYTVKKHLADLIKNQDVVRISTNEDRDSSNLSRFGASYLINESLNDIYLFSSVMKSKITPSDSNSQMLFTLNRLSKDVCNLQKEIKESIEQQARSCCLKF
;
A
#
# COMPACT_ATOMS: atom_id res chain seq x y z
N MET A 1 8.90 27.44 -17.96
CA MET A 1 8.83 25.98 -17.73
C MET A 1 9.97 25.61 -16.79
N LYS A 2 9.68 25.44 -15.50
CA LYS A 2 10.66 24.99 -14.50
C LYS A 2 10.43 23.49 -14.26
N ASP A 3 11.44 22.70 -14.61
CA ASP A 3 11.84 21.42 -14.01
C ASP A 3 10.76 20.40 -13.60
N LEU A 4 10.09 19.82 -14.60
CA LEU A 4 9.46 18.49 -14.46
C LEU A 4 10.51 17.35 -14.42
N SER A 5 11.72 17.60 -14.93
CA SER A 5 12.83 16.65 -14.97
C SER A 5 13.51 16.46 -13.61
N VAL A 6 13.71 17.54 -12.85
CA VAL A 6 14.35 17.49 -11.52
C VAL A 6 13.45 16.83 -10.48
N THR A 7 12.12 16.96 -10.62
CA THR A 7 11.16 16.24 -9.79
C THR A 7 11.18 14.75 -10.11
N LYS A 8 11.14 14.35 -11.38
CA LYS A 8 11.23 12.92 -11.74
C LYS A 8 12.50 12.23 -11.20
N ALA A 9 13.66 12.86 -11.34
CA ALA A 9 14.94 12.29 -10.89
C ALA A 9 15.06 12.15 -9.35
N LYS A 10 14.54 13.12 -8.59
CA LYS A 10 14.52 13.02 -7.11
C LYS A 10 13.57 11.92 -6.62
N TRP A 11 12.45 11.72 -7.30
CA TRP A 11 11.46 10.70 -6.95
C TRP A 11 11.92 9.29 -7.32
N GLU A 12 12.58 9.12 -8.48
CA GLU A 12 13.22 7.86 -8.86
C GLU A 12 14.35 7.49 -7.89
N SER A 13 15.18 8.46 -7.47
CA SER A 13 16.20 8.26 -6.43
C SER A 13 15.60 7.87 -5.07
N SER A 14 14.49 8.50 -4.65
CA SER A 14 13.80 8.14 -3.41
C SER A 14 13.19 6.73 -3.46
N ARG A 15 12.66 6.31 -4.60
CA ARG A 15 12.14 4.95 -4.81
C ARG A 15 13.25 3.90 -4.79
N PHE A 16 14.40 4.16 -5.45
CA PHE A 16 15.55 3.26 -5.38
C PHE A 16 16.04 3.04 -3.95
N ASN A 17 16.15 4.12 -3.16
CA ASN A 17 16.52 4.02 -1.75
C ASN A 17 15.50 3.23 -0.93
N SER A 18 14.20 3.34 -1.24
CA SER A 18 13.13 2.59 -0.57
C SER A 18 13.12 1.11 -0.93
N ILE A 19 13.44 0.76 -2.18
CA ILE A 19 13.53 -0.65 -2.62
C ILE A 19 14.71 -1.32 -1.94
N SER A 20 15.90 -0.70 -1.99
CA SER A 20 17.09 -1.23 -1.32
C SER A 20 16.87 -1.39 0.18
N PHE A 21 16.19 -0.44 0.82
CA PHE A 21 15.82 -0.55 2.24
C PHE A 21 14.95 -1.78 2.53
N VAL A 22 13.92 -2.04 1.71
CA VAL A 22 13.06 -3.22 1.89
C VAL A 22 13.81 -4.53 1.60
N GLU A 23 14.71 -4.53 0.63
CA GLU A 23 15.55 -5.69 0.31
C GLU A 23 16.54 -6.03 1.44
N GLU A 24 17.05 -5.02 2.16
CA GLU A 24 17.93 -5.18 3.31
C GLU A 24 17.19 -5.50 4.61
N LEU A 25 15.88 -5.27 4.67
CA LEU A 25 15.05 -5.46 5.88
C LEU A 25 15.04 -6.91 6.35
N GLU A 26 15.40 -7.17 7.61
CA GLU A 26 15.45 -8.51 8.17
C GLU A 26 14.09 -8.95 8.77
N PRO A 27 13.80 -10.27 8.86
CA PRO A 27 12.52 -10.76 9.39
C PRO A 27 12.16 -10.28 10.79
N GLU A 28 13.15 -9.97 11.63
CA GLU A 28 12.97 -9.44 12.98
C GLU A 28 12.44 -7.99 12.98
N GLU A 29 12.70 -7.24 11.90
CA GLU A 29 12.32 -5.83 11.74
C GLU A 29 10.95 -5.65 11.10
N MET A 30 10.37 -6.74 10.56
CA MET A 30 9.06 -6.73 9.91
C MET A 30 7.96 -6.07 10.74
N GLU A 31 7.90 -6.36 12.04
CA GLU A 31 6.87 -5.81 12.91
C GLU A 31 6.92 -4.28 12.95
N TYR A 32 8.11 -3.71 13.16
CA TYR A 32 8.33 -2.27 13.19
C TYR A 32 8.03 -1.65 11.82
N TYR A 33 8.49 -2.29 10.74
CA TYR A 33 8.29 -1.78 9.39
C TYR A 33 6.80 -1.71 9.01
N VAL A 34 6.04 -2.74 9.36
CA VAL A 34 4.60 -2.77 9.12
C VAL A 34 3.88 -1.70 9.95
N ARG A 35 4.22 -1.59 11.24
CA ARG A 35 3.59 -0.66 12.19
C ARG A 35 3.87 0.81 11.85
N ASP A 36 5.12 1.13 11.54
CA ASP A 36 5.59 2.52 11.47
C ASP A 36 5.57 3.07 10.03
N PHE A 37 5.54 2.20 9.01
CA PHE A 37 5.53 2.63 7.61
C PHE A 37 4.34 2.12 6.81
N LEU A 38 4.15 0.80 6.69
CA LEU A 38 3.15 0.27 5.75
C LEU A 38 1.70 0.60 6.15
N LEU A 39 1.34 0.38 7.41
CA LEU A 39 -0.01 0.68 7.90
C LEU A 39 -0.33 2.17 7.86
N PRO A 40 0.54 3.08 8.36
CA PRO A 40 0.33 4.52 8.26
C PRO A 40 0.21 5.01 6.82
N ASN A 41 1.10 4.57 5.92
CA ASN A 41 1.07 5.00 4.51
C ASN A 41 -0.20 4.53 3.80
N LEU A 42 -0.61 3.28 4.03
CA LEU A 42 -1.87 2.75 3.48
C LEU A 42 -3.11 3.46 4.05
N GLN A 43 -3.09 3.84 5.33
CA GLN A 43 -4.16 4.62 5.93
C GLN A 43 -4.24 6.03 5.33
N GLN A 44 -3.10 6.70 5.20
CA GLN A 44 -3.02 8.04 4.64
C GLN A 44 -3.50 8.06 3.19
N SER A 45 -2.99 7.16 2.34
CA SER A 45 -3.40 7.09 0.93
C SER A 45 -4.87 6.65 0.78
N TYR A 46 -5.37 5.79 1.67
CA TYR A 46 -6.80 5.47 1.74
C TYR A 46 -7.65 6.70 2.03
N ASN A 47 -7.27 7.53 3.01
CA ASN A 47 -8.01 8.75 3.35
C ASN A 47 -8.10 9.73 2.17
N GLN A 48 -7.10 9.75 1.29
CA GLN A 48 -7.12 10.56 0.05
C GLN A 48 -8.05 10.01 -1.02
N VAL A 49 -8.21 8.68 -1.11
CA VAL A 49 -8.93 8.04 -2.23
C VAL A 49 -10.33 7.54 -1.86
N LYS A 50 -10.65 7.41 -0.56
CA LYS A 50 -11.87 6.71 -0.08
C LYS A 50 -13.14 7.22 -0.74
N ASP A 51 -13.30 8.53 -0.90
CA ASP A 51 -14.50 9.15 -1.48
C ASP A 51 -14.67 8.88 -2.99
N TYR A 52 -13.63 8.35 -3.64
CA TYR A 52 -13.56 8.11 -5.08
C TYR A 52 -13.59 6.63 -5.48
N ILE A 53 -13.55 5.71 -4.52
CA ILE A 53 -13.53 4.26 -4.76
C ILE A 53 -14.83 3.60 -4.29
N SER A 54 -15.14 2.45 -4.88
CA SER A 54 -16.33 1.67 -4.54
C SER A 54 -16.27 1.14 -3.10
N ASN A 55 -17.43 0.90 -2.49
CA ASN A 55 -17.50 0.27 -1.16
C ASN A 55 -16.81 -1.10 -1.12
N ASN A 56 -16.81 -1.86 -2.22
CA ASN A 56 -16.11 -3.14 -2.30
C ASN A 56 -14.59 -2.94 -2.22
N THR A 57 -14.06 -1.99 -2.99
CA THR A 57 -12.64 -1.64 -2.95
C THR A 57 -12.22 -1.12 -1.57
N ARG A 58 -13.08 -0.34 -0.88
CA ARG A 58 -12.83 0.08 0.52
C ARG A 58 -12.72 -1.11 1.46
N ARG A 59 -13.63 -2.09 1.35
CA ARG A 59 -13.56 -3.35 2.13
C ARG A 59 -12.29 -4.12 1.84
N ASN A 60 -11.89 -4.23 0.58
CA ASN A 60 -10.66 -4.93 0.20
C ASN A 60 -9.40 -4.23 0.76
N ILE A 61 -9.35 -2.90 0.77
CA ILE A 61 -8.29 -2.14 1.46
C ILE A 61 -8.26 -2.45 2.96
N TYR A 62 -9.42 -2.53 3.61
CA TYR A 62 -9.50 -2.90 5.02
C TYR A 62 -8.98 -4.32 5.28
N THR A 63 -9.27 -5.27 4.39
CA THR A 63 -8.69 -6.63 4.46
C THR A 63 -7.17 -6.60 4.39
N VAL A 64 -6.57 -5.81 3.50
CA VAL A 64 -5.11 -5.63 3.43
C VAL A 64 -4.57 -5.02 4.73
N LYS A 65 -5.22 -3.99 5.29
CA LYS A 65 -4.85 -3.41 6.60
C LYS A 65 -4.89 -4.45 7.71
N LYS A 66 -5.92 -5.30 7.74
CA LYS A 66 -6.02 -6.38 8.72
C LYS A 66 -4.88 -7.38 8.57
N HIS A 67 -4.55 -7.81 7.36
CA HIS A 67 -3.44 -8.72 7.13
C HIS A 67 -2.09 -8.12 7.51
N LEU A 68 -1.88 -6.82 7.31
CA LEU A 68 -0.70 -6.13 7.83
C LEU A 68 -0.69 -6.14 9.37
N ALA A 69 -1.81 -5.80 10.01
CA ALA A 69 -1.92 -5.84 11.47
C ALA A 69 -1.68 -7.24 12.06
N ASP A 70 -2.08 -8.30 11.36
CA ASP A 70 -1.85 -9.70 11.75
C ASP A 70 -0.34 -10.07 11.76
N LEU A 71 0.53 -9.28 11.10
CA LEU A 71 1.99 -9.48 11.11
C LEU A 71 2.69 -8.85 12.33
N ILE A 72 1.99 -8.02 13.09
CA ILE A 72 2.53 -7.38 14.30
C ILE A 72 2.27 -8.30 15.50
N LYS A 73 3.31 -8.78 16.18
CA LYS A 73 3.13 -9.70 17.32
C LYS A 73 2.59 -8.96 18.53
N ASN A 74 3.07 -7.74 18.79
CA ASN A 74 2.58 -6.93 19.89
C ASN A 74 1.30 -6.17 19.49
N GLN A 75 0.14 -6.81 19.69
CA GLN A 75 -1.15 -6.21 19.36
C GLN A 75 -1.50 -4.99 20.23
N ASP A 76 -0.87 -4.80 21.39
CA ASP A 76 -1.10 -3.64 22.27
C ASP A 76 -0.63 -2.32 21.64
N VAL A 77 0.29 -2.39 20.66
CA VAL A 77 0.76 -1.22 19.90
C VAL A 77 0.04 -1.05 18.55
N VAL A 78 -0.84 -1.99 18.18
CA VAL A 78 -1.60 -1.92 16.92
C VAL A 78 -2.84 -1.07 17.13
N ARG A 79 -2.71 0.24 16.88
CA ARG A 79 -3.87 1.08 16.60
C ARG A 79 -4.15 1.04 15.10
N ILE A 80 -5.01 0.11 14.67
CA ILE A 80 -5.65 0.25 13.35
C ILE A 80 -6.52 1.49 13.45
N SER A 81 -5.96 2.63 13.05
CA SER A 81 -6.67 3.89 13.03
C SER A 81 -7.83 3.76 12.06
N THR A 82 -9.04 3.65 12.60
CA THR A 82 -10.27 3.89 11.86
C THR A 82 -10.53 5.39 11.71
N ASN A 83 -9.60 6.26 12.16
CA ASN A 83 -9.78 7.69 12.09
C ASN A 83 -9.90 8.10 10.62
N GLU A 84 -11.14 8.40 10.27
CA GLU A 84 -11.57 8.87 8.97
C GLU A 84 -11.27 10.36 8.80
N ASP A 85 -10.33 10.91 9.56
CA ASP A 85 -9.93 12.30 9.44
C ASP A 85 -9.67 12.59 7.97
N ARG A 86 -10.47 13.52 7.45
CA ARG A 86 -10.29 14.04 6.11
C ARG A 86 -9.01 14.83 6.14
N ASP A 87 -7.91 14.19 5.79
CA ASP A 87 -6.78 14.91 5.25
C ASP A 87 -7.24 15.51 3.92
N SER A 88 -7.82 16.72 4.00
CA SER A 88 -8.25 17.50 2.84
C SER A 88 -7.01 18.01 2.10
N SER A 89 -6.24 17.09 1.51
CA SER A 89 -5.27 17.47 0.52
C SER A 89 -6.04 17.73 -0.78
N ASN A 90 -5.73 18.83 -1.46
CA ASN A 90 -6.31 19.18 -2.76
C ASN A 90 -5.76 18.28 -3.88
N LEU A 91 -5.67 16.97 -3.66
CA LEU A 91 -5.23 16.01 -4.66
C LEU A 91 -6.36 15.76 -5.66
N SER A 92 -6.00 15.70 -6.94
CA SER A 92 -6.92 15.20 -7.95
C SER A 92 -7.23 13.72 -7.70
N ARG A 93 -8.38 13.25 -8.18
CA ARG A 93 -8.77 11.82 -8.10
C ARG A 93 -7.66 10.90 -8.64
N PHE A 94 -7.02 11.28 -9.74
CA PHE A 94 -5.87 10.56 -10.30
C PHE A 94 -4.67 10.55 -9.35
N GLY A 95 -4.33 11.70 -8.75
CA GLY A 95 -3.25 11.78 -7.76
C GLY A 95 -3.51 10.91 -6.53
N ALA A 96 -4.74 10.94 -6.01
CA ALA A 96 -5.15 10.09 -4.90
C ALA A 96 -5.10 8.59 -5.26
N SER A 97 -5.57 8.21 -6.46
CA SER A 97 -5.50 6.83 -6.93
C SER A 97 -4.07 6.35 -7.20
N TYR A 98 -3.18 7.27 -7.60
CA TYR A 98 -1.75 6.96 -7.72
C TYR A 98 -1.12 6.69 -6.36
N LEU A 99 -1.36 7.52 -5.34
CA LEU A 99 -0.79 7.32 -4.00
C LEU A 99 -1.20 6.00 -3.35
N ILE A 100 -2.47 5.61 -3.46
CA ILE A 100 -2.90 4.31 -2.93
C ILE A 100 -2.23 3.16 -3.69
N ASN A 101 -2.04 3.29 -5.00
CA ASN A 101 -1.35 2.28 -5.79
C ASN A 101 0.14 2.15 -5.43
N GLU A 102 0.79 3.25 -5.06
CA GLU A 102 2.15 3.25 -4.52
C GLU A 102 2.23 2.53 -3.17
N SER A 103 1.35 2.87 -2.22
CA SER A 103 1.31 2.15 -0.94
C SER A 103 1.10 0.64 -1.14
N LEU A 104 0.30 0.25 -2.13
CA LEU A 104 0.09 -1.14 -2.50
C LEU A 104 1.34 -1.78 -3.12
N ASN A 105 2.10 -1.05 -3.96
CA ASN A 105 3.37 -1.53 -4.49
C ASN A 105 4.37 -1.82 -3.36
N ASP A 106 4.47 -0.94 -2.38
CA ASP A 106 5.37 -1.10 -1.23
C ASP A 106 5.01 -2.36 -0.42
N ILE A 107 3.71 -2.59 -0.19
CA ILE A 107 3.21 -3.79 0.50
C ILE A 107 3.50 -5.05 -0.33
N TYR A 108 3.31 -4.99 -1.65
CA TYR A 108 3.61 -6.12 -2.54
C TYR A 108 5.09 -6.49 -2.48
N LEU A 109 5.98 -5.50 -2.62
CA LEU A 109 7.42 -5.68 -2.54
C LEU A 109 7.82 -6.27 -1.19
N PHE A 110 7.38 -5.63 -0.10
CA PHE A 110 7.60 -6.12 1.26
C PHE A 110 7.16 -7.57 1.44
N SER A 111 5.94 -7.91 1.00
CA SER A 111 5.41 -9.27 1.15
C SER A 111 6.25 -10.31 0.40
N SER A 112 6.76 -9.92 -0.77
CA SER A 112 7.58 -10.78 -1.63
C SER A 112 8.98 -10.99 -1.04
N VAL A 113 9.61 -9.93 -0.54
CA VAL A 113 10.94 -9.99 0.08
C VAL A 113 10.88 -10.75 1.41
N MET A 114 9.94 -10.45 2.30
CA MET A 114 9.84 -11.16 3.58
C MET A 114 9.62 -12.65 3.39
N LYS A 115 8.77 -13.01 2.44
CA LYS A 115 8.52 -14.41 2.10
C LYS A 115 9.78 -15.13 1.60
N SER A 116 10.69 -14.45 0.90
CA SER A 116 11.94 -15.08 0.43
C SER A 116 12.98 -15.24 1.55
N LYS A 117 12.93 -14.39 2.59
CA LYS A 117 13.84 -14.43 3.75
C LYS A 117 13.39 -15.39 4.85
N ILE A 118 12.08 -15.58 5.03
CA ILE A 118 11.54 -16.42 6.12
C ILE A 118 11.63 -17.90 5.75
N THR A 119 12.35 -18.66 6.59
CA THR A 119 12.44 -20.12 6.41
C THR A 119 11.11 -20.79 6.76
N PRO A 120 10.60 -21.72 5.91
CA PRO A 120 9.39 -22.48 6.20
C PRO A 120 9.55 -23.35 7.47
N SER A 121 8.68 -23.12 8.45
CA SER A 121 8.59 -23.90 9.69
C SER A 121 7.17 -23.81 10.26
N ASP A 122 6.81 -24.70 11.19
CA ASP A 122 5.51 -24.63 11.87
C ASP A 122 5.33 -23.29 12.61
N SER A 123 6.40 -22.77 13.23
CA SER A 123 6.41 -21.46 13.91
C SER A 123 6.19 -20.28 12.96
N ASN A 124 6.56 -20.40 11.69
CA ASN A 124 6.44 -19.36 10.67
C ASN A 124 5.24 -19.55 9.73
N SER A 125 4.51 -20.67 9.85
CA SER A 125 3.42 -21.07 8.95
C SER A 125 2.34 -19.99 8.81
N GLN A 126 1.88 -19.43 9.92
CA GLN A 126 0.85 -18.38 9.94
C GLN A 126 1.34 -17.08 9.29
N MET A 127 2.60 -16.72 9.52
CA MET A 127 3.24 -15.53 8.95
C MET A 127 3.39 -15.67 7.43
N LEU A 128 3.93 -16.79 6.96
CA LEU A 128 4.05 -17.10 5.54
C LEU A 128 2.68 -17.17 4.85
N PHE A 129 1.66 -17.70 5.52
CA PHE A 129 0.29 -17.70 5.01
C PHE A 129 -0.25 -16.28 4.83
N THR A 130 -0.03 -15.41 5.83
CA THR A 130 -0.46 -14.01 5.81
C THR A 130 0.26 -13.23 4.71
N LEU A 131 1.58 -13.41 4.55
CA LEU A 131 2.37 -12.80 3.48
C LEU A 131 1.87 -13.22 2.08
N ASN A 132 1.54 -14.50 1.89
CA ASN A 132 0.96 -14.98 0.63
C ASN A 132 -0.41 -14.36 0.32
N ARG A 133 -1.27 -14.20 1.35
CA ARG A 133 -2.56 -13.52 1.18
C ARG A 133 -2.37 -12.05 0.84
N LEU A 134 -1.47 -11.35 1.51
CA LEU A 134 -1.13 -9.96 1.22
C LEU A 134 -0.77 -9.76 -0.25
N SER A 135 0.17 -10.55 -0.80
CA SER A 135 0.56 -10.40 -2.21
C SER A 135 -0.64 -10.57 -3.16
N LYS A 136 -1.51 -11.55 -2.90
CA LYS A 136 -2.68 -11.83 -3.74
C LYS A 136 -3.73 -10.72 -3.66
N ASP A 137 -4.08 -10.30 -2.46
CA ASP A 137 -5.11 -9.29 -2.22
C ASP A 137 -4.68 -7.92 -2.75
N VAL A 138 -3.39 -7.59 -2.58
CA VAL A 138 -2.79 -6.39 -3.16
C VAL A 138 -2.87 -6.41 -4.69
N CYS A 139 -2.46 -7.49 -5.35
CA CYS A 139 -2.55 -7.59 -6.81
C CYS A 139 -3.98 -7.39 -7.34
N ASN A 140 -4.98 -7.96 -6.65
CA ASN A 140 -6.38 -7.79 -7.03
C ASN A 140 -6.82 -6.35 -6.86
N LEU A 141 -6.46 -5.72 -5.75
CA LEU A 141 -6.82 -4.34 -5.45
C LEU A 141 -6.18 -3.36 -6.46
N GLN A 142 -4.92 -3.59 -6.85
CA GLN A 142 -4.25 -2.79 -7.86
C GLN A 142 -4.96 -2.86 -9.22
N LYS A 143 -5.46 -4.04 -9.61
CA LYS A 143 -6.27 -4.20 -10.83
C LYS A 143 -7.57 -3.40 -10.73
N GLU A 144 -8.32 -3.55 -9.63
CA GLU A 144 -9.57 -2.81 -9.40
C GLU A 144 -9.35 -1.29 -9.48
N ILE A 145 -8.31 -0.78 -8.83
CA ILE A 145 -7.99 0.65 -8.81
C ILE A 145 -7.61 1.12 -10.22
N LYS A 146 -6.76 0.37 -10.93
CA LYS A 146 -6.35 0.70 -12.30
C LYS A 146 -7.55 0.71 -13.26
N GLU A 147 -8.41 -0.29 -13.20
CA GLU A 147 -9.63 -0.35 -14.00
C GLU A 147 -10.56 0.83 -13.70
N SER A 148 -10.69 1.21 -12.42
CA SER A 148 -11.45 2.39 -12.03
C SER A 148 -10.87 3.68 -12.62
N ILE A 149 -9.55 3.86 -12.57
CA ILE A 149 -8.85 5.01 -13.18
C ILE A 149 -9.09 5.04 -14.69
N GLU A 150 -8.94 3.91 -15.39
CA GLU A 150 -9.11 3.81 -16.83
C GLU A 150 -10.55 4.12 -17.26
N GLN A 151 -11.54 3.58 -16.55
CA GLN A 151 -12.96 3.88 -16.80
C GLN A 151 -13.24 5.38 -16.66
N GLN A 152 -12.70 6.02 -15.62
CA GLN A 152 -12.86 7.46 -15.41
C GLN A 152 -12.22 8.29 -16.52
N ALA A 153 -11.00 7.94 -16.94
CA ALA A 153 -10.31 8.62 -18.04
C ALA A 153 -11.16 8.56 -19.33
N ARG A 154 -11.75 7.39 -19.63
CA ARG A 154 -12.66 7.22 -20.77
C ARG A 154 -13.93 8.07 -20.63
N SER A 155 -14.55 8.11 -19.46
CA SER A 155 -15.75 8.93 -19.22
C SER A 155 -15.49 10.44 -19.31
N CYS A 156 -14.28 10.90 -19.01
CA CYS A 156 -13.89 12.31 -19.18
C CYS A 156 -13.65 12.68 -20.66
N CYS A 157 -13.07 11.78 -21.45
CA CYS A 157 -12.83 12.00 -22.88
C CYS A 157 -14.11 11.94 -23.73
N LEU A 158 -15.16 11.28 -23.27
CA LEU A 158 -16.46 11.19 -23.96
C LEU A 158 -17.40 12.39 -23.71
N LYS A 159 -16.93 13.43 -23.02
CA LYS A 159 -17.70 14.67 -22.77
C LYS A 159 -17.44 15.80 -23.78
N PHE A 160 -16.83 15.50 -24.92
CA PHE A 160 -16.63 16.43 -26.03
C PHE A 160 -17.35 15.96 -27.29
#